data_AF-A0A8C7MQ56-F1
#
_entry.id   AF-A0A8C7MQ56-F1
#
_cell.length_a   1.000
_cell.length_b   1.000
_cell.length_c   1.000
_cell.angle_alpha   90.00
_cell.angle_beta   90.00
_cell.angle_gamma   90.00
#
_symmetry.space_group_name_H-M   'P 1'
#
loop_
_entity.id
_entity.type
_entity.pdbx_description
1 polymer ?
#
loop_
_entity_poly.entity_id
_entity_poly.type
_entity_poly.pdbx_seq_one_letter_code
_entity_poly.pdbx_strand_id
1 'polypeptide(L)'
;MDCLYRISFLTLFLAGCLQGNPISIDYLEESITCPDSVFYTPTDVEDSCIVAALACSIKELDTVKVECLDNAIYLESMQYHISMTATDLQKTIDKENSTTDTSECICEDKRLEKSFKDFIQNLRHLTQAHAAKHK
;
A
#
# COMPACT_ATOMS: atom_id res chain seq x y z
N MET A 1 -0.57 24.50 -50.76
CA MET A 1 -0.94 23.08 -50.65
C MET A 1 0.21 22.34 -49.99
N ASP A 2 -0.06 21.92 -48.75
CA ASP A 2 0.44 20.69 -48.13
C ASP A 2 1.93 20.54 -47.84
N CYS A 3 2.36 20.96 -46.63
CA CYS A 3 3.47 20.30 -45.94
C CYS A 3 3.58 20.56 -44.43
N LEU A 4 2.49 20.80 -43.67
CA LEU A 4 2.60 20.95 -42.20
C LEU A 4 1.45 20.31 -41.38
N TYR A 5 0.82 19.25 -41.88
CA TYR A 5 -0.16 18.45 -41.11
C TYR A 5 0.40 17.07 -40.72
N ARG A 6 1.62 17.02 -40.17
CA ARG A 6 2.25 15.74 -39.79
C ARG A 6 2.93 15.73 -38.43
N ILE A 7 2.44 16.54 -37.51
CA ILE A 7 2.77 16.43 -36.07
C ILE A 7 1.46 16.55 -35.29
N SER A 8 0.58 15.55 -35.37
CA SER A 8 -0.67 15.62 -34.60
C SER A 8 -1.21 14.27 -34.12
N PHE A 9 -0.40 13.21 -34.09
CA PHE A 9 -0.86 11.89 -33.62
C PHE A 9 0.08 11.17 -32.64
N LEU A 10 1.17 11.80 -32.19
CA LEU A 10 2.16 11.16 -31.31
C LEU A 10 2.33 11.80 -29.93
N THR A 11 1.43 12.71 -29.53
CA THR A 11 1.41 13.29 -28.17
C THR A 11 0.21 12.85 -27.33
N LEU A 12 -0.70 12.02 -27.86
CA LEU A 12 -1.93 11.65 -27.14
C LEU A 12 -1.82 10.40 -26.24
N PHE A 13 -0.68 9.71 -26.21
CA PHE A 13 -0.53 8.47 -25.41
C PHE A 13 0.22 8.65 -24.08
N LEU A 14 0.61 9.87 -23.69
CA LEU A 14 1.41 10.11 -22.49
C LEU A 14 0.72 10.89 -21.37
N ALA A 15 -0.57 11.23 -21.53
CA ALA A 15 -1.34 11.97 -20.51
C ALA A 15 -2.36 11.10 -19.77
N GLY A 16 -2.20 9.77 -19.77
CA GLY A 16 -3.08 8.84 -19.06
C GLY A 16 -2.55 8.36 -17.70
N CYS A 17 -1.35 8.76 -17.30
CA CYS A 17 -0.74 8.24 -16.08
C CYS A 17 -1.03 9.16 -14.89
N LEU A 18 -1.50 8.53 -13.81
CA LEU A 18 -1.55 9.03 -12.43
C LEU A 18 -2.82 9.79 -12.01
N GLN A 19 -3.98 9.12 -12.07
CA GLN A 19 -5.14 9.50 -11.25
C GLN A 19 -5.35 8.55 -10.06
N GLY A 20 -4.27 8.24 -9.37
CA GLY A 20 -4.29 7.68 -8.03
C GLY A 20 -3.38 8.54 -7.16
N ASN A 21 -3.92 9.13 -6.08
CA ASN A 21 -3.06 9.79 -5.10
C ASN A 21 -2.04 8.76 -4.61
N PRO A 22 -0.73 9.01 -4.74
CA PRO A 22 0.26 8.05 -4.28
C PRO A 22 0.11 7.86 -2.77
N ILE A 23 -0.10 6.61 -2.34
CA ILE A 23 -0.11 6.27 -0.93
C ILE A 23 1.30 6.54 -0.39
N SER A 24 1.42 7.47 0.55
CA SER A 24 2.72 7.90 1.08
C SER A 24 3.23 6.88 2.11
N ILE A 25 3.95 5.88 1.62
CA ILE A 25 4.62 4.85 2.44
C ILE A 25 6.03 5.32 2.86
N ASP A 26 6.64 6.23 2.09
CA ASP A 26 8.01 6.71 2.30
C ASP A 26 8.21 7.31 3.69
N TYR A 27 7.25 8.11 4.16
CA TYR A 27 7.33 8.70 5.49
C TYR A 27 7.39 7.64 6.60
N LEU A 28 6.63 6.55 6.46
CA LEU A 28 6.61 5.47 7.45
C LEU A 28 7.97 4.77 7.51
N GLU A 29 8.56 4.50 6.35
CA GLU A 29 9.88 3.86 6.22
C GLU A 29 10.99 4.71 6.84
N GLU A 30 10.95 6.03 6.64
CA GLU A 30 11.99 6.95 7.11
C GLU A 30 11.85 7.35 8.58
N SER A 31 10.61 7.45 9.08
CA SER A 31 10.33 8.07 10.38
C SER A 31 10.14 7.06 11.52
N ILE A 32 9.74 5.83 11.22
CA ILE A 32 9.39 4.84 12.23
C ILE A 32 10.52 3.82 12.37
N THR A 33 10.96 3.59 13.61
CA THR A 33 11.92 2.52 13.94
C THR A 33 11.23 1.53 14.86
N CYS A 34 11.24 0.25 14.49
CA CYS A 34 10.55 -0.80 15.23
C CYS A 34 11.36 -2.11 15.18
N PRO A 35 12.39 -2.24 16.04
CA PRO A 35 13.38 -3.30 15.91
C PRO A 35 12.93 -4.65 16.48
N ASP A 36 12.06 -4.65 17.50
CA ASP A 36 11.71 -5.85 18.27
C ASP A 36 10.36 -6.48 17.84
N SER A 37 9.58 -5.78 17.03
CA SER A 37 8.26 -6.21 16.57
C SER A 37 8.30 -6.95 15.25
N VAL A 38 7.33 -7.83 15.07
CA VAL A 38 7.05 -8.53 13.83
C VAL A 38 5.61 -8.31 13.40
N PHE A 39 5.39 -8.30 12.10
CA PHE A 39 4.10 -7.98 11.50
C PHE A 39 3.71 -9.04 10.49
N TYR A 40 2.42 -9.36 10.45
CA TYR A 40 1.91 -10.29 9.45
C TYR A 40 2.05 -9.69 8.05
N THR A 41 2.92 -10.30 7.25
CA THR A 41 3.34 -9.77 5.95
C THR A 41 3.04 -10.82 4.88
N PRO A 42 1.81 -10.85 4.33
CA PRO A 42 1.45 -11.78 3.26
C PRO A 42 2.32 -11.50 2.03
N THR A 43 3.18 -12.46 1.71
CA THR A 43 4.11 -12.46 0.57
C THR A 43 3.66 -13.49 -0.45
N ASP A 44 4.13 -13.37 -1.71
CA ASP A 44 3.73 -14.25 -2.81
C ASP A 44 2.20 -14.32 -3.01
N VAL A 45 1.53 -13.18 -2.84
CA VAL A 45 0.08 -13.04 -2.87
C VAL A 45 -0.46 -13.19 -4.29
N GLU A 46 -1.40 -14.10 -4.49
CA GLU A 46 -2.12 -14.25 -5.76
C GLU A 46 -2.96 -12.99 -6.10
N ASP A 47 -3.20 -12.73 -7.38
CA ASP A 47 -3.94 -11.55 -7.86
C ASP A 47 -5.37 -11.44 -7.27
N SER A 48 -5.97 -12.58 -6.92
CA SER A 48 -7.26 -12.69 -6.23
C SER A 48 -7.20 -12.23 -4.78
N CYS A 49 -6.03 -12.34 -4.13
CA CYS A 49 -5.81 -12.06 -2.72
C CYS A 49 -5.24 -10.67 -2.43
N ILE A 50 -4.85 -9.87 -3.44
CA ILE A 50 -4.23 -8.55 -3.24
C ILE A 50 -5.09 -7.64 -2.34
N VAL A 51 -6.41 -7.59 -2.56
CA VAL A 51 -7.33 -6.76 -1.75
C VAL A 51 -7.40 -7.23 -0.29
N ALA A 52 -7.44 -8.54 -0.06
CA ALA A 52 -7.41 -9.12 1.28
C ALA A 52 -6.06 -8.84 1.97
N ALA A 53 -4.95 -8.97 1.26
CA ALA A 53 -3.61 -8.68 1.77
C ALA A 53 -3.44 -7.20 2.13
N LEU A 54 -4.00 -6.27 1.34
CA LEU A 54 -4.06 -4.85 1.68
C LEU A 54 -4.90 -4.60 2.93
N ALA A 55 -6.08 -5.22 3.05
CA ALA A 55 -6.92 -5.12 4.24
C ALA A 55 -6.20 -5.61 5.51
N CYS A 56 -5.38 -6.65 5.37
CA CYS A 56 -4.60 -7.17 6.48
C CYS A 56 -3.41 -6.27 6.81
N SER A 57 -2.80 -5.66 5.81
CA SER A 57 -1.78 -4.63 6.04
C SER A 57 -2.35 -3.40 6.76
N ILE A 58 -3.62 -3.03 6.53
CA ILE A 58 -4.30 -1.97 7.29
C ILE A 58 -4.39 -2.33 8.78
N LYS A 59 -4.73 -3.58 9.11
CA LYS A 59 -4.77 -4.03 10.51
C LYS A 59 -3.38 -4.00 11.16
N GLU A 60 -2.35 -4.46 10.44
CA GLU A 60 -0.98 -4.44 10.95
C GLU A 60 -0.43 -3.01 11.13
N LEU A 61 -0.90 -2.02 10.36
CA LEU A 61 -0.58 -0.62 10.61
C LEU A 61 -1.09 -0.13 11.98
N ASP A 62 -2.19 -0.67 12.49
CA ASP A 62 -2.62 -0.37 13.86
C ASP A 62 -1.70 -1.04 14.89
N THR A 63 -1.20 -2.25 14.61
CA THR A 63 -0.15 -2.90 15.43
C THR A 63 1.12 -2.04 15.48
N VAL A 64 1.54 -1.45 14.35
CA VAL A 64 2.68 -0.52 14.31
C VAL A 64 2.48 0.66 15.27
N LYS A 65 1.27 1.23 15.36
CA LYS A 65 1.00 2.35 16.28
C LYS A 65 1.23 1.95 17.73
N VAL A 66 0.83 0.73 18.10
CA VAL A 66 0.89 0.24 19.47
C VAL A 66 2.30 -0.18 19.83
N GLU A 67 2.98 -0.92 18.96
CA GLU A 67 4.25 -1.56 19.32
C GLU A 67 5.47 -0.67 19.04
N CYS A 68 5.39 0.23 18.06
CA CYS A 68 6.56 0.98 17.59
C CYS A 68 6.65 2.41 18.12
N LEU A 69 5.56 2.98 18.61
CA LEU A 69 5.48 4.43 18.87
C LEU A 69 5.55 4.83 20.35
N ASP A 70 5.59 3.90 21.29
CA ASP A 70 5.56 4.18 22.74
C ASP A 70 6.61 5.21 23.20
N ASN A 71 7.77 5.26 22.55
CA ASN A 71 8.85 6.20 22.86
C ASN A 71 9.19 7.15 21.69
N ALA A 72 8.26 7.35 20.76
CA ALA A 72 8.50 8.17 19.58
C ALA A 72 8.53 9.67 19.92
N ILE A 73 9.59 10.36 19.47
CA ILE A 73 9.76 11.82 19.64
C ILE A 73 8.63 12.60 18.93
N TYR A 74 8.15 12.09 17.79
CA TYR A 74 7.11 12.72 16.97
C TYR A 74 5.84 11.87 16.90
N LEU A 75 5.38 11.35 18.05
CA LEU A 75 4.24 10.43 18.18
C LEU A 75 3.02 10.86 17.36
N GLU A 76 2.51 12.08 17.57
CA GLU A 76 1.29 12.58 16.91
C GLU A 76 1.43 12.60 15.37
N SER A 77 2.60 13.04 14.90
CA SER A 77 2.89 13.09 13.46
C SER A 77 2.99 11.68 12.87
N MET A 78 3.70 10.76 13.54
CA MET A 78 3.78 9.36 13.09
C MET A 78 2.40 8.68 13.08
N GLN A 79 1.60 8.86 14.12
CA GLN A 79 0.23 8.34 14.18
C GLN A 79 -0.66 8.93 13.08
N TYR A 80 -0.54 10.23 12.80
CA TYR A 80 -1.25 10.88 11.71
C TYR A 80 -0.90 10.25 10.37
N HIS A 81 0.40 10.07 10.09
CA HIS A 81 0.84 9.49 8.82
C HIS A 81 0.42 8.03 8.68
N ILE A 82 0.51 7.21 9.72
CA ILE A 82 -0.01 5.83 9.69
C ILE A 82 -1.52 5.82 9.40
N SER A 83 -2.28 6.70 10.05
CA SER A 83 -3.74 6.77 9.87
C SER A 83 -4.12 7.25 8.47
N MET A 84 -3.35 8.17 7.89
CA MET A 84 -3.49 8.60 6.50
C MET A 84 -3.23 7.46 5.53
N THR A 85 -2.13 6.72 5.71
CA THR A 85 -1.80 5.53 4.91
C THR A 85 -2.91 4.49 4.98
N ALA A 86 -3.39 4.14 6.17
CA ALA A 86 -4.50 3.21 6.36
C ALA A 86 -5.79 3.70 5.67
N THR A 87 -6.10 4.98 5.78
CA THR A 87 -7.28 5.60 5.14
C THR A 87 -7.19 5.53 3.62
N ASP A 88 -6.03 5.81 3.03
CA ASP A 88 -5.85 5.80 1.59
C ASP A 88 -5.85 4.36 1.02
N LEU A 89 -5.34 3.39 1.78
CA LEU A 89 -5.48 1.97 1.47
C LEU A 89 -6.96 1.55 1.52
N GLN A 90 -7.71 1.97 2.54
CA GLN A 90 -9.13 1.63 2.67
C GLN A 90 -9.95 2.20 1.49
N LYS A 91 -9.72 3.46 1.11
CA LYS A 91 -10.37 4.05 -0.08
C LYS A 91 -10.06 3.28 -1.36
N THR A 92 -8.85 2.74 -1.46
CA THR A 92 -8.40 1.93 -2.60
C THR A 92 -9.17 0.61 -2.67
N ILE A 93 -9.38 -0.04 -1.53
CA ILE A 93 -10.19 -1.25 -1.39
C ILE A 93 -11.67 -0.97 -1.70
N ASP A 94 -12.24 0.08 -1.11
CA ASP A 94 -13.67 0.41 -1.22
C ASP A 94 -14.09 0.73 -2.67
N LYS A 95 -13.18 1.32 -3.46
CA LYS A 95 -13.44 1.67 -4.86
C LYS A 95 -13.75 0.45 -5.74
N GLU A 96 -13.27 -0.74 -5.36
CA GLU A 96 -13.41 -1.92 -6.19
C GLU A 96 -14.75 -2.64 -6.06
N ASN A 97 -15.57 -2.38 -5.02
CA ASN A 97 -16.66 -3.28 -4.61
C ASN A 97 -16.19 -4.76 -4.47
N SER A 98 -14.87 -5.01 -4.38
CA SER A 98 -14.29 -6.34 -4.24
C SER A 98 -14.51 -6.82 -2.81
N THR A 99 -15.00 -8.04 -2.68
CA THR A 99 -15.15 -8.66 -1.37
C THR A 99 -13.75 -8.97 -0.81
N THR A 100 -13.45 -8.47 0.38
CA THR A 100 -12.27 -8.91 1.17
C THR A 100 -12.42 -10.35 1.68
N ASP A 101 -13.61 -10.93 1.51
CA ASP A 101 -14.02 -12.21 2.05
C ASP A 101 -13.70 -13.34 1.07
N THR A 102 -12.46 -13.79 1.09
CA THR A 102 -12.04 -15.01 0.42
C THR A 102 -11.38 -15.88 1.48
N SER A 103 -12.03 -16.99 1.84
CA SER A 103 -11.50 -17.94 2.85
C SER A 103 -10.15 -18.55 2.46
N GLU A 104 -9.68 -18.30 1.23
CA GLU A 104 -8.42 -18.76 0.67
C GLU A 104 -7.25 -17.79 0.96
N CYS A 105 -7.52 -16.52 1.30
CA CYS A 105 -6.49 -15.54 1.57
C CYS A 105 -6.19 -15.44 3.07
N ILE A 106 -5.01 -15.91 3.47
CA ILE A 106 -4.61 -15.99 4.88
C ILE A 106 -3.84 -14.74 5.26
N CYS A 107 -4.26 -14.12 6.36
CA CYS A 107 -3.61 -12.93 6.91
C CYS A 107 -2.76 -13.24 8.15
N GLU A 108 -3.34 -13.90 9.14
CA GLU A 108 -2.70 -14.17 10.43
C GLU A 108 -2.08 -15.58 10.42
N ASP A 109 -0.91 -15.70 9.79
CA ASP A 109 -0.09 -16.92 9.83
C ASP A 109 1.31 -16.57 10.34
N LYS A 110 1.74 -17.21 11.43
CA LYS A 110 3.05 -16.99 12.04
C LYS A 110 4.23 -17.17 11.08
N ARG A 111 4.05 -17.96 10.02
CA ARG A 111 5.07 -18.14 8.96
C ARG A 111 5.27 -16.87 8.13
N LEU A 112 4.30 -15.95 8.16
CA LEU A 112 4.28 -14.68 7.46
C LEU A 112 4.73 -13.50 8.35
N GLU A 113 5.09 -13.74 9.61
CA GLU A 113 5.68 -12.70 10.47
C GLU A 113 7.03 -12.24 9.89
N LYS A 114 7.16 -10.93 9.66
CA LYS A 114 8.38 -10.29 9.16
C LYS A 114 8.72 -9.04 9.94
N SER A 115 9.93 -8.54 9.75
CA SER A 115 10.36 -7.28 10.36
C SER A 115 9.52 -6.10 9.85
N PHE A 116 9.49 -4.98 10.60
CA PHE A 116 8.85 -3.75 10.15
C PHE A 116 9.30 -3.31 8.75
N LYS A 117 10.60 -3.43 8.46
CA LYS A 117 11.16 -3.06 7.16
C LYS A 117 10.57 -3.91 6.04
N ASP A 118 10.52 -5.22 6.23
CA ASP A 118 9.95 -6.14 5.24
C ASP A 118 8.45 -5.90 5.06
N PHE A 119 7.74 -5.62 6.16
CA PHE A 119 6.31 -5.25 6.14
C PHE A 119 6.05 -4.01 5.29
N ILE A 120 6.80 -2.93 5.51
CA ILE A 120 6.66 -1.67 4.76
C ILE A 120 6.98 -1.87 3.27
N GLN A 121 8.02 -2.65 2.96
CA GLN A 121 8.36 -2.98 1.57
C GLN A 121 7.26 -3.81 0.89
N ASN A 122 6.69 -4.78 1.60
CA ASN A 122 5.58 -5.58 1.10
C ASN A 122 4.33 -4.75 0.87
N LEU A 123 3.98 -3.85 1.79
CA LEU A 123 2.86 -2.93 1.63
C LEU A 123 3.00 -2.08 0.37
N ARG A 124 4.24 -1.63 0.06
CA ARG A 124 4.56 -0.92 -1.17
C ARG A 124 4.33 -1.80 -2.41
N HIS A 125 4.80 -3.05 -2.38
CA HIS A 125 4.58 -3.99 -3.48
C HIS A 125 3.10 -4.29 -3.71
N LEU A 126 2.31 -4.52 -2.66
CA LEU A 126 0.87 -4.76 -2.77
C LEU A 126 0.15 -3.54 -3.37
N THR A 127 0.51 -2.32 -2.95
CA THR A 127 -0.06 -1.09 -3.50
C THR A 127 0.27 -0.93 -4.99
N GLN A 128 1.49 -1.29 -5.40
CA GLN A 128 1.90 -1.25 -6.81
C GLN A 128 1.23 -2.34 -7.65
N ALA A 129 1.12 -3.56 -7.13
CA ALA A 129 0.43 -4.67 -7.78
C ALA A 129 -1.05 -4.37 -7.99
N HIS A 130 -1.69 -3.82 -6.96
CA HIS A 130 -3.05 -3.27 -7.03
C HIS A 130 -3.18 -2.24 -8.15
N ALA A 131 -2.35 -1.19 -8.12
CA ALA A 131 -2.40 -0.14 -9.14
C ALA A 131 -2.15 -0.65 -10.57
N ALA A 132 -1.32 -1.69 -10.74
CA ALA A 132 -1.03 -2.30 -12.03
C ALA A 132 -2.23 -3.10 -12.59
N LYS A 133 -3.03 -3.75 -11.73
CA LYS A 133 -4.24 -4.49 -12.12
C LYS A 133 -5.33 -3.58 -12.71
N HIS A 134 -5.28 -2.29 -12.41
CA HIS A 134 -6.31 -1.30 -12.81
C HIS A 134 -5.83 -0.26 -13.84
N LYS A 135 -4.69 -0.52 -14.51
CA LYS A 135 -4.24 0.24 -15.70
C LYS A 135 -4.75 -0.42 -16.97
#